data_AF-A0A3B1CEY6-F1
#
_entry.id   AF-A0A3B1CEY6-F1
#
_cell.length_a   1.000
_cell.length_b   1.000
_cell.length_c   1.000
_cell.angle_alpha   90.00
_cell.angle_beta   90.00
_cell.angle_gamma   90.00
#
_symmetry.space_group_name_H-M   'P 1'
#
loop_
_entity.id
_entity.type
_entity.pdbx_description
1 polymer ?
#
loop_
_entity_poly.entity_id
_entity_poly.type
_entity_poly.pdbx_seq_one_letter_code
_entity_poly.pdbx_strand_id
1 'polypeptide(L)' 'HDFLLKGDVFTQDVIDTWISYKRENEINELRLRPHPFEFTMYYDI' A
#
# COMPACT_ATOMS: atom_id res chain seq x y z
N HIS A 1 10.23 0.46 13.78
CA HIS A 1 9.08 1.41 13.91
C HIS A 1 9.15 2.19 15.23
N ASP A 2 10.20 1.98 16.01
CA ASP A 2 10.36 2.49 17.39
C ASP A 2 10.40 4.01 17.49
N PHE A 3 10.79 4.70 16.40
CA PHE A 3 10.75 6.15 16.34
C PHE A 3 9.31 6.71 16.28
N LEU A 4 8.36 5.97 15.69
CA LEU A 4 6.96 6.39 15.57
C LEU A 4 6.20 6.20 16.88
N LEU A 5 6.57 5.15 17.63
CA LEU A 5 5.97 4.80 18.92
C LEU A 5 6.52 5.65 20.08
N LYS A 6 7.58 6.42 19.84
CA LYS A 6 8.25 7.19 20.88
C LYS A 6 7.39 8.39 21.29
N GLY A 7 7.03 8.46 22.57
CA GLY A 7 6.26 9.57 23.14
C GLY A 7 4.77 9.53 22.82
N ASP A 8 4.24 8.35 22.48
CA ASP A 8 2.80 8.14 22.17
C ASP A 8 2.30 9.02 21.01
N VAL A 9 3.21 9.45 20.14
CA VAL A 9 2.90 10.28 18.96
C VAL A 9 2.07 9.49 17.94
N PHE A 10 2.40 8.20 17.77
CA PHE A 10 1.58 7.24 17.08
C PHE A 10 1.43 6.01 17.95
N THR A 11 0.20 5.67 18.28
CA THR A 11 -0.11 4.43 18.97
C THR A 11 -0.01 3.26 17.98
N GLN A 12 0.29 2.06 18.50
CA GLN A 12 0.46 0.87 17.67
C GLN A 12 -0.80 0.53 16.85
N ASP A 13 -1.99 0.73 17.43
CA ASP A 13 -3.28 0.48 16.79
C ASP A 13 -3.54 1.41 15.58
N VAL A 14 -3.12 2.67 15.65
CA VAL A 14 -3.23 3.62 14.54
C VAL A 14 -2.33 3.20 13.38
N ILE A 15 -1.12 2.75 13.67
CA ILE A 15 -0.17 2.27 12.65
C ILE A 15 -0.74 1.02 11.97
N ASP A 16 -1.25 0.07 12.73
CA ASP A 16 -1.81 -1.18 12.18
C ASP A 16 -3.07 -0.93 11.35
N THR A 17 -3.95 -0.03 11.81
CA THR A 17 -5.16 0.39 11.09
C THR A 17 -4.80 1.08 9.78
N TRP A 18 -3.81 1.97 9.79
CA TRP A 18 -3.35 2.66 8.59
C TRP A 18 -2.77 1.69 7.55
N ILE A 19 -1.97 0.72 8.00
CA ILE A 19 -1.39 -0.31 7.13
C ILE A 19 -2.49 -1.16 6.49
N SER A 20 -3.47 -1.64 7.26
CA SER A 20 -4.60 -2.41 6.73
C SER A 20 -5.40 -1.59 5.73
N TYR A 21 -5.77 -0.36 6.09
CA TYR A 21 -6.54 0.52 5.21
C TYR A 21 -5.86 0.75 3.86
N LYS A 22 -4.56 1.09 3.87
CA LYS A 22 -3.78 1.32 2.65
C LYS A 22 -3.64 0.08 1.79
N ARG A 23 -3.43 -1.10 2.41
CA ARG A 23 -3.33 -2.36 1.67
C ARG A 23 -4.66 -2.72 1.00
N GLU A 24 -5.75 -2.64 1.75
CA GLU A 24 -7.07 -3.11 1.31
C GLU A 24 -7.72 -2.17 0.30
N ASN A 25 -7.70 -0.86 0.58
CA ASN A 25 -8.50 0.10 -0.20
C ASN A 25 -7.72 0.77 -1.34
N GLU A 26 -6.39 0.75 -1.32
CA GLU A 26 -5.58 1.44 -2.32
C GLU A 26 -4.65 0.47 -3.08
N ILE A 27 -3.82 -0.28 -2.37
CA ILE A 27 -2.77 -1.10 -3.01
C ILE A 27 -3.37 -2.30 -3.75
N ASN A 28 -4.30 -3.03 -3.12
CA ASN A 28 -4.91 -4.21 -3.75
C ASN A 28 -5.68 -3.83 -5.02
N GLU A 29 -6.42 -2.73 -4.96
CA GLU A 29 -7.17 -2.18 -6.09
C GLU A 29 -6.28 -1.81 -7.28
N LEU A 30 -5.13 -1.19 -7.02
CA LEU A 30 -4.15 -0.87 -8.06
C LEU A 30 -3.49 -2.13 -8.63
N ARG A 31 -3.15 -3.09 -7.77
CA ARG A 31 -2.46 -4.32 -8.18
C ARG A 31 -3.31 -5.23 -9.07
N LEU A 32 -4.63 -5.14 -8.97
CA LEU A 32 -5.56 -5.89 -9.83
C LEU A 32 -5.71 -5.27 -11.23
N ARG A 33 -5.23 -4.04 -11.44
CA ARG A 33 -5.38 -3.33 -12.71
C ARG A 33 -4.03 -3.38 -13.46
N PRO A 34 -3.99 -3.91 -14.69
CA PRO A 34 -2.77 -3.90 -15.48
C PRO A 34 -2.34 -2.46 -15.76
N HIS A 35 -1.06 -2.17 -15.51
CA HIS A 35 -0.52 -0.84 -15.75
C HIS A 35 -0.40 -0.59 -17.27
N PRO A 36 -0.69 0.62 -17.81
CA PRO A 36 -0.65 0.87 -19.25
C PRO A 36 0.68 0.51 -19.94
N PHE A 37 1.79 0.60 -19.21
CA PHE A 37 3.11 0.22 -19.70
C PHE A 37 3.27 -1.31 -19.88
N GLU A 38 2.54 -2.12 -19.12
CA GLU A 38 2.50 -3.57 -19.31
C GLU A 38 1.98 -3.94 -20.71
N PHE A 39 1.02 -3.17 -21.24
CA PHE A 39 0.54 -3.37 -22.62
C PHE A 39 1.67 -3.19 -23.63
N THR A 40 2.50 -2.16 -23.50
CA THR A 40 3.65 -1.94 -24.41
C THR A 40 4.72 -3.02 -24.33
N MET A 41 4.83 -3.73 -23.20
CA MET A 41 5.83 -4.80 -23.03
C MET A 41 5.35 -6.16 -23.53
N TYR A 42 4.03 -6.43 -23.47
CA TYR A 42 3.49 -7.77 -23.70
C TYR A 42 2.55 -7.91 -24.91
N TYR A 43 2.11 -6.80 -25.53
CA TYR A 43 1.11 -6.88 -26.61
C TYR A 43 1.64 -7.43 -27.94
N ASP A 44 2.92 -7.20 -28.25
CA ASP A 44 3.56 -7.64 -29.51
C ASP A 44 4.47 -8.88 -29.35
N ILE A 45 4.36 -9.61 -28.23
CA ILE A 45 5.06 -10.89 -28.00
C ILE A 45 4.27 -12.05 -28.63
#